data_AF-A0A1F6CWP7-F1
#
_entry.id   AF-A0A1F6CWP7-F1
#
_cell.length_a   1.000
_cell.length_b   1.000
_cell.length_c   1.000
_cell.angle_alpha   90.00
_cell.angle_beta   90.00
_cell.angle_gamma   90.00
#
_symmetry.space_group_name_H-M   'P 1'
#
loop_
_entity.id
_entity.type
_entity.pdbx_description
1 polymer ?
#
loop_
_entity_poly.entity_id
_entity_poly.type
_entity_poly.pdbx_seq_one_letter_code
_entity_poly.pdbx_strand_id
1 'polypeptide(L)'
;MRKRILVALIVAVVIAGLAAGLSVRAAIKGVPRLFERNAELKARGYYMGEFEFKMLGVLYYLNEGRYVKAYTTLRRISKEMETMQGLARMPEGASPEKLMAFLLERQDPTTGAFMDPGYPFFTYIAPTLNVVDALEGLARQTGQPLRLKHPLRFLEEIRTPEQLRAYLGPLLYIQETWAGMGGPGPYVSGVSELATPDELERNGLYRFSDEWKDALRQWFYETQDPATGFWGVRIGNADRWRQRPDISSTYHILKLVLDEWGENRSARYPLRHAGTLARSLLKSLDAPIPDDPVEQHEWGLGQSQGATMITRYLWSHLSRPEQEQVRRAMRTWLTLRYRLFRPADGGFAMYTSAAQADVDGTANALGVLRATGSLLGTRERDRLWGKAITAAPELVRTEVRRWEDAALPVSAEANSVRIYKDAPPAGDTYDDADLVQIIYLKDSPILDVMDLRQRVAGFIAAGGQGFGNWTSKEGLRDRPLDLRREIRAIPVSHDGLDLARIARDHPDARRFYAIGYDLFQAPVFRAEFVKVGL
;
A
#
# COMPACT_ATOMS: atom_id res chain seq x y z
N MET A 1 -3.58 -57.33 39.63
CA MET A 1 -2.40 -56.66 39.02
C MET A 1 -2.72 -56.03 37.66
N ARG A 2 -3.24 -56.78 36.67
CA ARG A 2 -3.57 -56.28 35.31
C ARG A 2 -4.47 -55.02 35.27
N LYS A 3 -5.50 -54.93 36.12
CA LYS A 3 -6.42 -53.78 36.18
C LYS A 3 -5.74 -52.48 36.65
N ARG A 4 -4.77 -52.57 37.57
CA ARG A 4 -3.99 -51.41 38.06
C ARG A 4 -2.98 -50.92 37.03
N ILE A 5 -2.37 -51.84 36.28
CA ILE A 5 -1.46 -51.51 35.17
C ILE A 5 -2.24 -50.82 34.05
N LEU A 6 -3.41 -51.33 33.67
CA LEU A 6 -4.26 -50.72 32.65
C LEU A 6 -4.71 -49.30 33.03
N VAL A 7 -5.12 -49.09 34.30
CA VAL A 7 -5.49 -47.76 34.81
C VAL A 7 -4.29 -46.80 34.79
N ALA A 8 -3.10 -47.25 35.20
CA ALA A 8 -1.90 -46.42 35.15
C ALA A 8 -1.52 -46.04 33.70
N LEU A 9 -1.70 -46.95 32.75
CA LEU A 9 -1.44 -46.71 31.33
C LEU A 9 -2.43 -45.70 30.74
N ILE A 10 -3.72 -45.82 31.08
CA ILE A 10 -4.75 -44.84 30.67
C ILE A 10 -4.44 -43.46 31.26
N VAL A 11 -4.09 -43.38 32.55
CA VAL A 11 -3.73 -42.11 33.20
C VAL A 11 -2.49 -41.49 32.56
N ALA A 12 -1.45 -42.29 32.25
CA ALA A 12 -0.26 -41.80 31.56
C ALA A 12 -0.57 -41.26 30.15
N VAL A 13 -1.43 -41.95 29.39
CA VAL A 13 -1.90 -41.48 28.08
C VAL A 13 -2.71 -40.19 28.19
N VAL A 14 -3.58 -40.07 29.19
CA VAL A 14 -4.36 -38.85 29.45
C VAL A 14 -3.47 -37.67 29.84
N ILE A 15 -2.49 -37.90 30.73
CA ILE A 15 -1.52 -36.86 31.13
C ILE A 15 -0.64 -36.45 29.95
N ALA A 16 -0.15 -37.41 29.16
CA ALA A 16 0.62 -37.12 27.95
C ALA A 16 -0.21 -36.35 26.92
N GLY A 17 -1.49 -36.71 26.75
CA GLY A 17 -2.44 -35.99 25.89
C GLY A 17 -2.69 -34.55 26.38
N LEU A 18 -2.88 -34.35 27.68
CA LEU A 18 -3.03 -33.02 28.30
C LEU A 18 -1.77 -32.18 28.16
N ALA A 19 -0.60 -32.75 28.43
CA ALA A 19 0.68 -32.05 28.29
C ALA A 19 0.97 -31.67 26.83
N ALA A 20 0.67 -32.56 25.88
CA ALA A 20 0.75 -32.29 24.45
C ALA A 20 -0.23 -31.18 24.05
N GLY A 21 -1.49 -31.25 24.51
CA GLY A 21 -2.50 -30.23 24.25
C GLY A 21 -2.14 -28.85 24.80
N LEU A 22 -1.62 -28.79 26.03
CA LEU A 22 -1.13 -27.55 26.64
C LEU A 22 0.09 -26.99 25.90
N SER A 23 1.01 -27.85 25.47
CA SER A 23 2.20 -27.45 24.71
C SER A 23 1.84 -26.87 23.33
N VAL A 24 0.90 -27.49 22.63
CA VAL A 24 0.36 -26.97 21.35
C VAL A 24 -0.33 -25.63 21.58
N ARG A 25 -1.16 -25.51 22.61
CA ARG A 25 -1.85 -24.26 22.95
C ARG A 25 -0.86 -23.13 23.29
N ALA A 26 0.17 -23.43 24.06
CA ALA A 26 1.20 -22.46 24.42
C ALA A 26 1.98 -21.98 23.19
N ALA A 27 2.33 -22.88 22.27
CA ALA A 27 3.02 -22.54 21.03
C ALA A 27 2.17 -21.63 20.14
N ILE A 28 0.88 -21.96 19.94
CA ILE A 28 -0.05 -21.12 19.16
C ILE A 28 -0.22 -19.74 19.82
N LYS A 29 -0.36 -19.68 21.15
CA LYS A 29 -0.39 -18.39 21.89
C LYS A 29 0.90 -17.59 21.80
N GLY A 30 2.03 -18.22 21.43
CA GLY A 30 3.32 -17.57 21.26
C GLY A 30 3.49 -16.85 19.92
N VAL A 31 2.57 -17.03 18.96
CA VAL A 31 2.67 -16.45 17.62
C VAL A 31 2.89 -14.92 17.63
N PRO A 32 2.15 -14.10 18.41
CA PRO A 32 2.40 -12.65 18.46
C PRO A 32 3.84 -12.29 18.83
N ARG A 33 4.44 -13.02 19.78
CA ARG A 33 5.84 -12.80 20.19
C ARG A 33 6.84 -13.10 19.09
N LEU A 34 6.52 -14.03 18.17
CA LEU A 34 7.37 -14.27 17.01
C LEU A 34 7.32 -13.10 16.02
N PHE A 35 6.17 -12.45 15.84
CA PHE A 35 6.08 -11.23 15.04
C PHE A 35 6.81 -10.06 15.68
N GLU A 36 6.71 -9.87 17.00
CA GLU A 36 7.52 -8.90 17.75
C GLU A 36 9.01 -9.16 17.56
N ARG A 37 9.44 -10.41 17.75
CA ARG A 37 10.84 -10.80 17.57
C ARG A 37 11.32 -10.64 16.13
N ASN A 38 10.47 -10.86 15.14
CA ASN A 38 10.76 -10.58 13.74
C ASN A 38 11.07 -9.09 13.54
N ALA A 39 10.25 -8.20 14.11
CA ALA A 39 10.48 -6.76 14.05
C ALA A 39 11.80 -6.36 14.73
N GLU A 40 12.11 -6.91 15.90
CA GLU A 40 13.40 -6.68 16.58
C GLU A 40 14.60 -7.13 15.74
N LEU A 41 14.52 -8.30 15.11
CA LEU A 41 15.60 -8.83 14.27
C LEU A 41 15.79 -7.99 13.00
N LYS A 42 14.69 -7.57 12.36
CA LYS A 42 14.75 -6.61 11.24
C LYS A 42 15.44 -5.31 11.67
N ALA A 43 15.08 -4.75 12.83
CA ALA A 43 15.69 -3.53 13.37
C ALA A 43 17.19 -3.70 13.67
N ARG A 44 17.65 -4.92 13.99
CA ARG A 44 19.07 -5.27 14.19
C ARG A 44 19.82 -5.56 12.88
N GLY A 45 19.15 -5.44 11.74
CA GLY A 45 19.72 -5.63 10.40
C GLY A 45 19.71 -7.07 9.91
N TYR A 46 18.91 -7.97 10.50
CA TYR A 46 18.75 -9.32 9.96
C TYR A 46 17.81 -9.35 8.76
N TYR A 47 18.14 -10.18 7.77
CA TYR A 47 17.25 -10.48 6.66
C TYR A 47 16.17 -11.44 7.11
N MET A 48 14.91 -10.99 7.04
CA MET A 48 13.74 -11.76 7.51
C MET A 48 12.67 -11.93 6.41
N GLY A 49 13.05 -11.86 5.13
CA GLY A 49 12.11 -11.84 4.00
C GLY A 49 11.21 -13.08 3.89
N GLU A 50 11.60 -14.21 4.48
CA GLU A 50 10.84 -15.46 4.44
C GLU A 50 9.88 -15.64 5.63
N PHE A 51 10.05 -14.87 6.72
CA PHE A 51 9.42 -15.18 8.01
C PHE A 51 7.89 -15.29 7.94
N GLU A 52 7.24 -14.32 7.31
CA GLU A 52 5.77 -14.29 7.22
C GLU A 52 5.24 -15.49 6.42
N PHE A 53 5.94 -15.89 5.36
CA PHE A 53 5.60 -17.06 4.55
C PHE A 53 5.85 -18.38 5.29
N LYS A 54 6.89 -18.45 6.13
CA LYS A 54 7.10 -19.58 7.05
C LYS A 54 5.91 -19.73 8.00
N MET A 55 5.36 -18.62 8.50
CA MET A 55 4.16 -18.62 9.36
C MET A 55 2.90 -19.04 8.59
N LEU A 56 2.74 -18.62 7.33
CA LEU A 56 1.65 -19.11 6.48
C LEU A 56 1.75 -20.62 6.23
N GLY A 57 2.96 -21.17 6.09
CA GLY A 57 3.18 -22.61 6.02
C GLY A 57 2.70 -23.36 7.28
N VAL A 58 2.90 -22.79 8.46
CA VAL A 58 2.35 -23.32 9.72
C VAL A 58 0.82 -23.30 9.70
N LEU A 59 0.21 -22.18 9.29
CA LEU A 59 -1.23 -22.05 9.15
C LEU A 59 -1.82 -23.09 8.19
N TYR A 60 -1.15 -23.29 7.04
CA TYR A 60 -1.54 -24.32 6.08
C TYR A 60 -1.50 -25.72 6.70
N TYR A 61 -0.45 -26.08 7.44
CA TYR A 61 -0.41 -27.37 8.13
C TYR A 61 -1.52 -27.53 9.17
N LEU A 62 -1.89 -26.46 9.89
CA LEU A 62 -3.03 -26.50 10.80
C LEU A 62 -4.34 -26.70 10.03
N ASN A 63 -4.51 -26.01 8.91
CA ASN A 63 -5.67 -26.10 8.03
C ASN A 63 -5.87 -27.50 7.42
N GLU A 64 -4.77 -28.18 7.13
CA GLU A 64 -4.75 -29.57 6.61
C GLU A 64 -4.82 -30.64 7.72
N GLY A 65 -4.99 -30.25 8.99
CA GLY A 65 -5.01 -31.20 10.12
C GLY A 65 -3.64 -31.81 10.46
N ARG A 66 -2.55 -31.29 9.90
CA ARG A 66 -1.17 -31.75 10.11
C ARG A 66 -0.54 -31.11 11.35
N TYR A 67 -1.21 -31.25 12.50
CA TYR A 67 -0.90 -30.54 13.74
C TYR A 67 0.52 -30.76 14.26
N VAL A 68 1.04 -32.00 14.17
CA VAL A 68 2.42 -32.31 14.60
C VAL A 68 3.42 -31.53 13.76
N LYS A 69 3.22 -31.47 12.44
CA LYS A 69 4.11 -30.73 11.53
C LYS A 69 4.03 -29.23 11.78
N ALA A 70 2.84 -28.69 12.00
CA ALA A 70 2.66 -27.29 12.38
C ALA A 70 3.44 -26.95 13.66
N TYR A 71 3.27 -27.77 14.71
CA TYR A 71 3.93 -27.57 16.00
C TYR A 71 5.46 -27.67 15.92
N THR A 72 5.99 -28.69 15.26
CA THR A 72 7.46 -28.84 15.11
C THR A 72 8.05 -27.71 14.27
N THR A 73 7.35 -27.26 13.23
CA THR A 73 7.75 -26.12 12.40
C THR A 73 7.78 -24.83 13.22
N LEU A 74 6.74 -24.57 14.02
CA LEU A 74 6.66 -23.38 14.87
C LEU A 74 7.79 -23.34 15.91
N ARG A 75 8.11 -24.47 16.54
CA ARG A 75 9.25 -24.57 17.46
C ARG A 75 10.58 -24.33 16.76
N ARG A 76 10.74 -24.83 15.53
CA ARG A 76 11.95 -24.58 14.73
C ARG A 76 12.13 -23.09 14.46
N ILE A 77 11.06 -22.40 14.03
CA ILE A 77 11.08 -20.94 13.81
C ILE A 77 11.45 -20.20 15.10
N SER A 78 10.80 -20.52 16.23
CA SER A 78 11.12 -19.90 17.54
C SER A 78 12.61 -20.06 17.88
N LYS A 79 13.13 -21.28 17.74
CA LYS A 79 14.54 -21.57 18.04
C LYS A 79 15.50 -20.82 17.10
N GLU A 80 15.19 -20.76 15.80
CA GLU A 80 15.98 -20.00 14.80
C GLU A 80 16.07 -18.52 15.22
N MET A 81 14.95 -17.92 15.64
CA MET A 81 14.88 -16.51 16.04
C MET A 81 15.49 -16.20 17.43
N GLU A 82 15.43 -17.16 18.34
CA GLU A 82 16.06 -17.07 19.67
C GLU A 82 17.58 -17.20 19.57
N THR A 83 18.06 -18.19 18.82
CA THR A 83 19.50 -18.50 18.70
C THR A 83 20.21 -17.69 17.62
N MET A 84 19.45 -17.10 16.68
CA MET A 84 19.94 -16.43 15.46
C MET A 84 20.72 -17.36 14.52
N GLN A 85 20.74 -18.66 14.79
CA GLN A 85 21.46 -19.64 13.98
C GLN A 85 20.77 -19.80 12.63
N GLY A 86 21.51 -19.56 11.54
CA GLY A 86 20.98 -19.65 10.17
C GLY A 86 20.38 -18.34 9.64
N LEU A 87 20.23 -17.31 10.47
CA LEU A 87 19.79 -16.00 10.00
C LEU A 87 20.94 -15.24 9.35
N ALA A 88 20.69 -14.67 8.16
CA ALA A 88 21.64 -13.82 7.47
C ALA A 88 21.50 -12.37 7.94
N ARG A 89 22.61 -11.65 8.08
CA ARG A 89 22.61 -10.22 8.37
C ARG A 89 22.79 -9.42 7.07
N MET A 90 21.94 -8.43 6.87
CA MET A 90 22.05 -7.50 5.75
C MET A 90 23.39 -6.75 5.84
N PRO A 91 24.07 -6.49 4.71
CA PRO A 91 25.31 -5.74 4.71
C PRO A 91 25.05 -4.26 5.06
N GLU A 92 25.70 -3.75 6.11
CA GLU A 92 25.57 -2.35 6.54
C GLU A 92 26.27 -1.40 5.54
N GLY A 93 25.63 -0.29 5.18
CA GLY A 93 26.19 0.71 4.25
C GLY A 93 26.57 0.15 2.88
N ALA A 94 25.90 -0.91 2.43
CA ALA A 94 26.23 -1.61 1.19
C ALA A 94 25.96 -0.77 -0.06
N SER A 95 26.85 -0.87 -1.05
CA SER A 95 26.55 -0.41 -2.40
C SER A 95 25.42 -1.25 -3.03
N PRO A 96 24.70 -0.74 -4.04
CA PRO A 96 23.67 -1.50 -4.73
C PRO A 96 24.16 -2.88 -5.24
N GLU A 97 25.41 -2.98 -5.70
CA GLU A 97 26.01 -4.24 -6.17
C GLU A 97 26.19 -5.25 -5.02
N LYS A 98 26.65 -4.80 -3.86
CA LYS A 98 26.80 -5.66 -2.67
C LYS A 98 25.45 -6.16 -2.17
N LEU A 99 24.43 -5.31 -2.21
CA LEU A 99 23.07 -5.68 -1.82
C LEU A 99 22.46 -6.67 -2.81
N MET A 100 22.66 -6.46 -4.12
CA MET A 100 22.23 -7.38 -5.17
C MET A 100 22.87 -8.76 -5.00
N ALA A 101 24.19 -8.81 -4.77
CA ALA A 101 24.89 -10.06 -4.48
C ALA A 101 24.34 -10.75 -3.23
N PHE A 102 24.12 -10.00 -2.13
CA PHE A 102 23.57 -10.55 -0.89
C PHE A 102 22.21 -11.23 -1.11
N LEU A 103 21.31 -10.59 -1.85
CA LEU A 103 19.98 -11.14 -2.14
C LEU A 103 20.09 -12.40 -3.00
N LEU A 104 20.91 -12.39 -4.06
CA LEU A 104 21.11 -13.56 -4.93
C LEU A 104 21.64 -14.79 -4.16
N GLU A 105 22.44 -14.60 -3.11
CA GLU A 105 22.89 -15.69 -2.22
C GLU A 105 21.78 -16.30 -1.34
N ARG A 106 20.56 -15.77 -1.38
CA ARG A 106 19.39 -16.33 -0.68
C ARG A 106 18.57 -17.28 -1.55
N GLN A 107 18.91 -17.41 -2.83
CA GLN A 107 18.19 -18.30 -3.72
C GLN A 107 18.53 -19.76 -3.40
N ASP A 108 17.52 -20.59 -3.14
CA ASP A 108 17.69 -22.02 -2.91
C ASP A 108 18.05 -22.74 -4.22
N PRO A 109 19.14 -23.54 -4.27
CA PRO A 109 19.57 -24.22 -5.50
C PRO A 109 18.65 -25.36 -5.94
N THR A 110 17.82 -25.90 -5.05
CA THR A 110 16.96 -27.05 -5.34
C THR A 110 15.71 -26.61 -6.08
N THR A 111 15.02 -25.62 -5.51
CA THR A 111 13.74 -25.09 -5.98
C THR A 111 13.89 -23.86 -6.88
N GLY A 112 14.99 -23.11 -6.73
CA GLY A 112 15.16 -21.78 -7.31
C GLY A 112 14.37 -20.69 -6.61
N ALA A 113 13.63 -20.99 -5.54
CA ALA A 113 12.87 -20.00 -4.79
C ALA A 113 13.77 -19.23 -3.81
N PHE A 114 13.32 -18.05 -3.38
CA PHE A 114 13.90 -17.35 -2.24
C PHE A 114 13.16 -17.76 -0.95
N MET A 115 13.14 -19.07 -0.69
CA MET A 115 12.42 -19.68 0.43
C MET A 115 13.04 -21.03 0.82
N ASP A 116 13.06 -21.36 2.11
CA ASP A 116 13.43 -22.68 2.62
C ASP A 116 12.59 -23.80 1.94
N PRO A 117 13.23 -24.78 1.27
CA PRO A 117 12.54 -25.85 0.52
C PRO A 117 11.79 -26.86 1.41
N GLY A 118 11.89 -26.75 2.75
CA GLY A 118 11.14 -27.55 3.71
C GLY A 118 9.68 -27.11 3.90
N TYR A 119 9.28 -25.97 3.33
CA TYR A 119 7.93 -25.41 3.45
C TYR A 119 7.00 -25.86 2.31
N PRO A 120 5.67 -25.65 2.42
CA PRO A 120 4.76 -25.96 1.32
C PRO A 120 5.06 -25.09 0.10
N PHE A 121 4.91 -25.66 -1.09
CA PHE A 121 5.13 -25.01 -2.39
C PHE A 121 4.49 -23.60 -2.51
N PHE A 122 3.26 -23.41 -2.02
CA PHE A 122 2.58 -22.11 -2.11
C PHE A 122 3.33 -20.95 -1.43
N THR A 123 4.21 -21.27 -0.47
CA THR A 123 5.02 -20.27 0.24
C THR A 123 6.19 -19.74 -0.58
N TYR A 124 6.46 -20.29 -1.77
CA TYR A 124 7.63 -19.94 -2.58
C TYR A 124 7.39 -18.74 -3.49
N ILE A 125 6.15 -18.52 -3.92
CA ILE A 125 5.79 -17.53 -4.95
C ILE A 125 6.04 -16.11 -4.45
N ALA A 126 5.32 -15.69 -3.40
CA ALA A 126 5.37 -14.34 -2.87
C ALA A 126 6.77 -13.86 -2.42
N PRO A 127 7.56 -14.61 -1.62
CA PRO A 127 8.91 -14.16 -1.28
C PRO A 127 9.84 -14.09 -2.50
N THR A 128 9.65 -14.98 -3.48
CA THR A 128 10.41 -14.93 -4.73
C THR A 128 10.09 -13.66 -5.52
N LEU A 129 8.81 -13.31 -5.68
CA LEU A 129 8.40 -12.08 -6.36
C LEU A 129 8.93 -10.84 -5.64
N ASN A 130 8.87 -10.79 -4.30
CA ASN A 130 9.43 -9.71 -3.50
C ASN A 130 10.93 -9.51 -3.74
N VAL A 131 11.71 -10.60 -3.77
CA VAL A 131 13.15 -10.51 -4.03
C VAL A 131 13.43 -10.15 -5.49
N VAL A 132 12.65 -10.67 -6.44
CA VAL A 132 12.76 -10.29 -7.87
C VAL A 132 12.52 -8.80 -8.08
N ASP A 133 11.49 -8.21 -7.46
CA ASP A 133 11.23 -6.77 -7.55
C ASP A 133 12.39 -5.94 -6.97
N ALA A 134 12.90 -6.35 -5.80
CA ALA A 134 14.07 -5.71 -5.19
C ALA A 134 15.31 -5.80 -6.10
N LEU A 135 15.56 -6.97 -6.70
CA LEU A 135 16.66 -7.18 -7.63
C LEU A 135 16.48 -6.39 -8.95
N GLU A 136 15.26 -6.24 -9.45
CA GLU A 136 14.93 -5.40 -10.61
C GLU A 136 15.27 -3.92 -10.33
N GLY A 137 14.93 -3.43 -9.13
CA GLY A 137 15.32 -2.10 -8.66
C GLY A 137 16.84 -1.92 -8.61
N LEU A 138 17.57 -2.89 -8.06
CA LEU A 138 19.03 -2.85 -7.97
C LEU A 138 19.71 -2.97 -9.34
N ALA A 139 19.16 -3.78 -10.24
CA ALA A 139 19.61 -3.90 -11.62
C ALA A 139 19.56 -2.54 -12.34
N ARG A 140 18.48 -1.77 -12.17
CA ARG A 140 18.37 -0.40 -12.70
C ARG A 140 19.42 0.55 -12.12
N GLN A 141 19.69 0.48 -10.81
CA GLN A 141 20.66 1.35 -10.15
C GLN A 141 22.11 1.04 -10.56
N THR A 142 22.43 -0.24 -10.71
CA THR A 142 23.78 -0.72 -11.06
C THR A 142 24.05 -0.70 -12.57
N GLY A 143 23.01 -0.59 -13.40
CA GLY A 143 23.09 -0.76 -14.85
C GLY A 143 23.35 -2.21 -15.29
N GLN A 144 23.29 -3.19 -14.37
CA GLN A 144 23.50 -4.60 -14.66
C GLN A 144 22.18 -5.31 -15.01
N PRO A 145 22.18 -6.28 -15.94
CA PRO A 145 20.99 -7.06 -16.22
C PRO A 145 20.64 -7.97 -15.04
N LEU A 146 19.35 -8.09 -14.73
CA LEU A 146 18.86 -9.03 -13.73
C LEU A 146 19.11 -10.48 -14.18
N ARG A 147 19.88 -11.23 -13.40
CA ARG A 147 20.10 -12.67 -13.59
C ARG A 147 20.09 -13.40 -12.25
N LEU A 148 19.24 -14.42 -12.15
CA LEU A 148 19.18 -15.30 -10.99
C LEU A 148 20.30 -16.35 -11.03
N LYS A 149 20.69 -16.89 -9.88
CA LYS A 149 21.70 -17.97 -9.78
C LYS A 149 21.16 -19.30 -10.26
N HIS A 150 19.88 -19.54 -9.99
CA HIS A 150 19.19 -20.78 -10.28
C HIS A 150 17.87 -20.49 -11.01
N PRO A 151 17.43 -21.36 -11.93
CA PRO A 151 16.12 -21.22 -12.56
C PRO A 151 15.00 -21.46 -11.53
N LEU A 152 13.84 -20.82 -11.73
CA LEU A 152 12.67 -20.92 -10.84
C LEU A 152 11.94 -22.26 -11.00
N ARG A 153 12.61 -23.38 -10.70
CA ARG A 153 12.13 -24.76 -10.95
C ARG A 153 10.82 -25.09 -10.24
N PHE A 154 10.54 -24.44 -9.10
CA PHE A 154 9.26 -24.64 -8.42
C PHE A 154 8.06 -24.36 -9.33
N LEU A 155 8.14 -23.42 -10.27
CA LEU A 155 7.05 -23.10 -11.19
C LEU A 155 6.68 -24.26 -12.13
N GLU A 156 7.57 -25.25 -12.30
CA GLU A 156 7.26 -26.47 -13.06
C GLU A 156 6.15 -27.31 -12.41
N GLU A 157 5.94 -27.18 -11.09
CA GLU A 157 4.86 -27.88 -10.37
C GLU A 157 3.46 -27.42 -10.79
N ILE A 158 3.35 -26.21 -11.35
CA ILE A 158 2.09 -25.62 -11.82
C ILE A 158 2.11 -25.32 -13.32
N ARG A 159 3.00 -25.92 -14.11
CA ARG A 159 3.22 -25.51 -15.51
C ARG A 159 2.02 -25.68 -16.43
N THR A 160 1.16 -26.67 -16.18
CA THR A 160 -0.01 -26.96 -17.02
C THR A 160 -1.31 -26.40 -16.40
N PRO A 161 -2.36 -26.15 -17.20
CA PRO A 161 -3.68 -25.75 -16.69
C PRO A 161 -4.23 -26.66 -15.58
N GLU A 162 -4.07 -27.97 -15.72
CA GLU A 162 -4.56 -28.98 -14.77
C GLU A 162 -3.81 -28.90 -13.44
N GLN A 163 -2.47 -28.79 -13.52
CA GLN A 163 -1.61 -28.64 -12.34
C GLN A 163 -1.90 -27.32 -11.61
N LEU A 164 -2.07 -26.23 -12.36
CA LEU A 164 -2.46 -24.94 -11.79
C LEU A 164 -3.79 -25.04 -11.04
N ARG A 165 -4.84 -25.60 -11.65
CA ARG A 165 -6.16 -25.72 -11.00
C ARG A 165 -6.09 -26.60 -9.74
N ALA A 166 -5.36 -27.71 -9.80
CA ALA A 166 -5.15 -28.59 -8.65
C ALA A 166 -4.43 -27.90 -7.50
N TYR A 167 -3.52 -26.98 -7.82
CA TYR A 167 -2.81 -26.16 -6.85
C TYR A 167 -3.69 -25.05 -6.23
N LEU A 168 -4.48 -24.33 -7.04
CA LEU A 168 -5.29 -23.19 -6.56
C LEU A 168 -6.48 -23.63 -5.68
N GLY A 169 -7.11 -24.76 -5.99
CA GLY A 169 -8.34 -25.23 -5.34
C GLY A 169 -8.23 -25.34 -3.80
N PRO A 170 -7.25 -26.09 -3.26
CA PRO A 170 -7.07 -26.23 -1.82
C PRO A 170 -6.77 -24.90 -1.09
N LEU A 171 -6.10 -23.96 -1.76
CA LEU A 171 -5.73 -22.67 -1.18
C LEU A 171 -6.90 -21.68 -1.09
N LEU A 172 -8.04 -22.00 -1.72
CA LEU A 172 -9.25 -21.18 -1.65
C LEU A 172 -9.89 -21.21 -0.27
N TYR A 173 -9.69 -22.27 0.53
CA TYR A 173 -10.43 -22.50 1.76
C TYR A 173 -9.55 -22.48 3.01
N ILE A 174 -10.06 -21.83 4.06
CA ILE A 174 -9.54 -21.93 5.42
C ILE A 174 -10.65 -22.40 6.37
N GLN A 175 -10.36 -23.38 7.22
CA GLN A 175 -11.32 -23.86 8.21
C GLN A 175 -11.65 -22.75 9.22
N GLU A 176 -12.91 -22.70 9.67
CA GLU A 176 -13.40 -21.69 10.63
C GLU A 176 -12.53 -21.60 11.89
N THR A 177 -12.06 -22.76 12.40
CA THR A 177 -11.18 -22.86 13.57
C THR A 177 -9.89 -22.04 13.44
N TRP A 178 -9.40 -21.87 12.21
CA TRP A 178 -8.11 -21.22 11.93
C TRP A 178 -8.25 -19.83 11.31
N ALA A 179 -9.46 -19.45 10.91
CA ALA A 179 -9.74 -18.12 10.36
C ALA A 179 -9.42 -16.97 11.34
N GLY A 180 -9.46 -17.25 12.65
CA GLY A 180 -9.15 -16.29 13.71
C GLY A 180 -7.66 -16.11 14.02
N MET A 181 -6.75 -16.85 13.39
CA MET A 181 -5.30 -16.70 13.62
C MET A 181 -4.68 -15.45 12.96
N GLY A 182 -5.48 -14.66 12.24
CA GLY A 182 -5.03 -13.41 11.62
C GLY A 182 -4.14 -13.62 10.38
N GLY A 183 -3.83 -12.52 9.70
CA GLY A 183 -2.96 -12.50 8.53
C GLY A 183 -3.63 -12.91 7.21
N PRO A 184 -2.87 -12.82 6.10
CA PRO A 184 -3.39 -12.90 4.72
C PRO A 184 -3.77 -14.33 4.27
N GLY A 185 -3.47 -15.35 5.07
CA GLY A 185 -3.78 -16.75 4.77
C GLY A 185 -3.00 -17.31 3.55
N PRO A 186 -3.12 -18.62 3.27
CA PRO A 186 -2.44 -19.23 2.12
C PRO A 186 -2.89 -18.67 0.76
N TYR A 187 -4.12 -18.14 0.69
CA TYR A 187 -4.68 -17.56 -0.52
C TYR A 187 -3.84 -16.39 -1.05
N VAL A 188 -3.43 -15.46 -0.19
CA VAL A 188 -2.68 -14.29 -0.66
C VAL A 188 -1.35 -14.73 -1.28
N SER A 189 -0.49 -15.38 -0.49
CA SER A 189 0.87 -15.73 -0.94
C SER A 189 0.90 -16.74 -2.09
N GLY A 190 -0.11 -17.62 -2.15
CA GLY A 190 -0.14 -18.73 -3.10
C GLY A 190 -1.03 -18.50 -4.32
N VAL A 191 -2.03 -17.62 -4.24
CA VAL A 191 -3.04 -17.43 -5.29
C VAL A 191 -3.00 -15.99 -5.81
N SER A 192 -3.21 -14.98 -4.96
CA SER A 192 -3.33 -13.60 -5.46
C SER A 192 -2.03 -13.05 -6.04
N GLU A 193 -0.88 -13.46 -5.50
CA GLU A 193 0.44 -13.11 -6.04
C GLU A 193 0.74 -13.75 -7.40
N LEU A 194 0.04 -14.82 -7.80
CA LEU A 194 0.12 -15.34 -9.17
C LEU A 194 -0.60 -14.45 -10.19
N ALA A 195 -1.35 -13.43 -9.75
CA ALA A 195 -2.05 -12.52 -10.64
C ALA A 195 -1.13 -11.52 -11.36
N THR A 196 0.19 -11.60 -11.16
CA THR A 196 1.20 -10.78 -11.85
C THR A 196 2.20 -11.62 -12.66
N PRO A 197 1.77 -12.55 -13.54
CA PRO A 197 2.69 -13.43 -14.27
C PRO A 197 3.69 -12.65 -15.14
N ASP A 198 3.30 -11.45 -15.59
CA ASP A 198 4.12 -10.55 -16.39
C ASP A 198 5.38 -10.06 -15.65
N GLU A 199 5.42 -10.10 -14.31
CA GLU A 199 6.59 -9.68 -13.51
C GLU A 199 7.81 -10.57 -13.75
N LEU A 200 7.60 -11.88 -13.85
CA LEU A 200 8.66 -12.83 -14.16
C LEU A 200 9.01 -12.80 -15.65
N GLU A 201 8.00 -12.64 -16.52
CA GLU A 201 8.18 -12.65 -17.97
C GLU A 201 8.92 -11.42 -18.49
N ARG A 202 8.58 -10.22 -18.00
CA ARG A 202 9.24 -8.97 -18.41
C ARG A 202 10.73 -8.96 -18.05
N ASN A 203 11.10 -9.68 -17.01
CA ASN A 203 12.48 -9.84 -16.54
C ASN A 203 13.18 -11.06 -17.18
N GLY A 204 12.50 -11.80 -18.06
CA GLY A 204 13.05 -12.99 -18.72
C GLY A 204 13.36 -14.15 -17.78
N LEU A 205 12.72 -14.21 -16.61
CA LEU A 205 13.03 -15.19 -15.55
C LEU A 205 12.24 -16.50 -15.69
N TYR A 206 11.00 -16.41 -16.16
CA TYR A 206 10.14 -17.56 -16.45
C TYR A 206 9.06 -17.13 -17.45
N ARG A 207 8.58 -18.07 -18.29
CA ARG A 207 7.51 -17.81 -19.25
C ARG A 207 6.39 -18.81 -19.08
N PHE A 208 5.19 -18.33 -18.77
CA PHE A 208 3.98 -19.16 -18.71
C PHE A 208 3.39 -19.35 -20.10
N SER A 209 2.78 -20.50 -20.36
CA SER A 209 2.07 -20.74 -21.61
C SER A 209 0.77 -19.93 -21.67
N ASP A 210 0.24 -19.69 -22.86
CA ASP A 210 -1.00 -18.94 -23.01
C ASP A 210 -2.19 -19.71 -22.43
N GLU A 211 -2.19 -21.04 -22.52
CA GLU A 211 -3.18 -21.92 -21.91
C GLU A 211 -3.14 -21.82 -20.38
N TRP A 212 -1.95 -21.72 -19.79
CA TRP A 212 -1.80 -21.51 -18.35
C TRP A 212 -2.42 -20.18 -17.92
N LYS A 213 -2.14 -19.09 -18.66
CA LYS A 213 -2.67 -17.75 -18.36
C LYS A 213 -4.19 -17.71 -18.55
N ASP A 214 -4.71 -18.39 -19.56
CA ASP A 214 -6.15 -18.55 -19.80
C ASP A 214 -6.80 -19.29 -18.64
N ALA A 215 -6.22 -20.40 -18.18
CA ALA A 215 -6.71 -21.17 -17.04
C ALA A 215 -6.69 -20.36 -15.73
N LEU A 216 -5.65 -19.56 -15.48
CA LEU A 216 -5.59 -18.66 -14.32
C LEU A 216 -6.71 -17.62 -14.36
N ARG A 217 -6.89 -16.93 -15.51
CA ARG A 217 -7.97 -15.94 -15.68
C ARG A 217 -9.34 -16.57 -15.53
N GLN A 218 -9.54 -17.77 -16.10
CA GLN A 218 -10.78 -18.51 -15.95
C GLN A 218 -11.04 -18.85 -14.48
N TRP A 219 -10.03 -19.30 -13.73
CA TRP A 219 -10.19 -19.64 -12.33
C TRP A 219 -10.56 -18.43 -11.47
N PHE A 220 -9.92 -17.27 -11.68
CA PHE A 220 -10.33 -16.03 -11.01
C PHE A 220 -11.73 -15.60 -11.44
N TYR A 221 -12.04 -15.69 -12.73
CA TYR A 221 -13.39 -15.42 -13.22
C TYR A 221 -14.40 -16.30 -12.50
N GLU A 222 -14.18 -17.61 -12.36
CA GLU A 222 -15.09 -18.55 -11.69
C GLU A 222 -15.21 -18.30 -10.17
N THR A 223 -14.14 -17.89 -9.50
CA THR A 223 -14.08 -17.83 -8.03
C THR A 223 -14.44 -16.49 -7.40
N GLN A 224 -14.63 -15.43 -8.19
CA GLN A 224 -15.11 -14.14 -7.67
C GLN A 224 -16.44 -14.32 -6.92
N ASP A 225 -16.50 -13.85 -5.67
CA ASP A 225 -17.69 -13.98 -4.85
C ASP A 225 -18.83 -13.08 -5.37
N PRO A 226 -20.00 -13.61 -5.78
CA PRO A 226 -21.10 -12.79 -6.27
C PRO A 226 -21.74 -11.92 -5.17
N ALA A 227 -21.65 -12.32 -3.90
CA ALA A 227 -22.30 -11.61 -2.80
C ALA A 227 -21.57 -10.31 -2.43
N THR A 228 -20.24 -10.32 -2.51
CA THR A 228 -19.42 -9.17 -2.14
C THR A 228 -18.63 -8.57 -3.29
N GLY A 229 -18.47 -9.29 -4.40
CA GLY A 229 -17.62 -8.94 -5.53
C GLY A 229 -16.12 -9.16 -5.29
N PHE A 230 -15.70 -9.54 -4.08
CA PHE A 230 -14.29 -9.75 -3.73
C PHE A 230 -13.74 -11.08 -4.26
N TRP A 231 -12.42 -11.10 -4.38
CA TRP A 231 -11.61 -12.31 -4.31
C TRP A 231 -10.92 -12.40 -2.96
N GLY A 232 -10.66 -13.61 -2.50
CA GLY A 232 -9.98 -13.85 -1.25
C GLY A 232 -10.28 -15.24 -0.70
N VAL A 233 -9.72 -15.52 0.47
CA VAL A 233 -9.97 -16.80 1.16
C VAL A 233 -11.44 -16.97 1.56
N ARG A 234 -11.96 -18.18 1.33
CA ARG A 234 -13.27 -18.63 1.80
C ARG A 234 -13.12 -19.30 3.16
N ILE A 235 -13.84 -18.80 4.15
CA ILE A 235 -13.85 -19.40 5.48
C ILE A 235 -14.92 -20.49 5.51
N GLY A 236 -14.52 -21.73 5.75
CA GLY A 236 -15.38 -22.91 5.73
C GLY A 236 -14.85 -23.99 4.78
N ASN A 237 -15.77 -24.66 4.07
CA ASN A 237 -15.48 -25.70 3.09
C ASN A 237 -16.29 -25.48 1.81
N ALA A 238 -16.15 -26.39 0.84
CA ALA A 238 -16.84 -26.29 -0.45
C ALA A 238 -18.37 -26.20 -0.33
N ASP A 239 -18.96 -26.90 0.65
CA ASP A 239 -20.42 -26.97 0.84
C ASP A 239 -20.98 -25.75 1.56
N ARG A 240 -20.20 -25.18 2.50
CA ARG A 240 -20.60 -24.03 3.31
C ARG A 240 -19.41 -23.15 3.60
N TRP A 241 -19.43 -21.94 3.06
CA TRP A 241 -18.39 -20.95 3.27
C TRP A 241 -18.95 -19.53 3.35
N ARG A 242 -18.15 -18.63 3.90
CA ARG A 242 -18.35 -17.17 3.86
C ARG A 242 -17.10 -16.49 3.33
N GLN A 243 -17.27 -15.41 2.56
CA GLN A 243 -16.15 -14.60 2.07
C GLN A 243 -15.66 -13.67 3.18
N ARG A 244 -14.35 -13.63 3.42
CA ARG A 244 -13.72 -12.50 4.13
C ARG A 244 -13.44 -11.40 3.09
N PRO A 245 -13.84 -10.15 3.31
CA PRO A 245 -13.38 -9.04 2.48
C PRO A 245 -11.86 -8.98 2.50
N ASP A 246 -11.23 -9.17 1.34
CA ASP A 246 -9.78 -9.18 1.19
C ASP A 246 -9.39 -8.17 0.10
N ILE A 247 -9.18 -6.94 0.56
CA ILE A 247 -8.84 -5.81 -0.30
C ILE A 247 -7.50 -6.05 -0.99
N SER A 248 -6.53 -6.64 -0.30
CA SER A 248 -5.19 -6.86 -0.85
C SER A 248 -5.25 -7.88 -1.98
N SER A 249 -5.77 -9.09 -1.72
CA SER A 249 -5.92 -10.10 -2.78
C SER A 249 -6.69 -9.57 -3.98
N THR A 250 -7.80 -8.89 -3.72
CA THR A 250 -8.63 -8.32 -4.78
C THR A 250 -7.88 -7.25 -5.57
N TYR A 251 -7.05 -6.43 -4.93
CA TYR A 251 -6.21 -5.44 -5.61
C TYR A 251 -5.20 -6.08 -6.57
N HIS A 252 -4.54 -7.17 -6.17
CA HIS A 252 -3.62 -7.89 -7.06
C HIS A 252 -4.36 -8.55 -8.23
N ILE A 253 -5.48 -9.23 -7.96
CA ILE A 253 -6.27 -9.93 -8.97
C ILE A 253 -6.93 -8.96 -9.96
N LEU A 254 -7.40 -7.80 -9.50
CA LEU A 254 -8.07 -6.81 -10.34
C LEU A 254 -7.15 -6.30 -11.46
N LYS A 255 -5.83 -6.26 -11.24
CA LYS A 255 -4.83 -5.88 -12.27
C LYS A 255 -4.70 -6.90 -13.40
N LEU A 256 -5.04 -8.17 -13.15
CA LEU A 256 -5.09 -9.22 -14.16
C LEU A 256 -6.39 -9.14 -14.98
N VAL A 257 -7.47 -8.66 -14.37
CA VAL A 257 -8.81 -8.57 -14.98
C VAL A 257 -8.99 -7.26 -15.76
N LEU A 258 -8.54 -6.15 -15.18
CA LEU A 258 -8.69 -4.80 -15.72
C LEU A 258 -7.34 -4.19 -16.08
N ASP A 259 -7.32 -3.40 -17.14
CA ASP A 259 -6.17 -2.56 -17.45
C ASP A 259 -6.16 -1.32 -16.54
N GLU A 260 -5.15 -0.47 -16.70
CA GLU A 260 -5.08 0.76 -15.91
C GLU A 260 -6.21 1.77 -16.21
N TRP A 261 -6.98 1.57 -17.29
CA TRP A 261 -8.18 2.32 -17.66
C TRP A 261 -9.47 1.79 -17.07
N GLY A 262 -9.42 0.65 -16.39
CA GLY A 262 -10.60 0.00 -15.87
C GLY A 262 -11.34 -0.77 -16.96
N GLU A 263 -10.72 -0.96 -18.12
CA GLU A 263 -11.27 -1.75 -19.22
C GLU A 263 -10.89 -3.22 -19.05
N ASN A 264 -11.79 -4.11 -19.49
CA ASN A 264 -11.55 -5.55 -19.39
C ASN A 264 -10.36 -5.97 -20.27
N ARG A 265 -9.35 -6.60 -19.66
CA ARG A 265 -8.20 -7.15 -20.40
C ARG A 265 -8.57 -8.37 -21.25
N SER A 266 -9.68 -9.03 -20.93
CA SER A 266 -10.21 -10.17 -21.68
C SER A 266 -11.71 -10.02 -21.88
N ALA A 267 -12.15 -10.10 -23.13
CA ALA A 267 -13.57 -10.18 -23.47
C ALA A 267 -14.20 -11.51 -22.99
N ARG A 268 -13.39 -12.58 -22.86
CA ARG A 268 -13.84 -13.89 -22.40
C ARG A 268 -14.04 -13.94 -20.88
N TYR A 269 -13.24 -13.17 -20.15
CA TYR A 269 -13.25 -13.11 -18.69
C TYR A 269 -13.34 -11.66 -18.19
N PRO A 270 -14.45 -10.96 -18.47
CA PRO A 270 -14.64 -9.60 -17.99
C PRO A 270 -14.81 -9.59 -16.46
N LEU A 271 -14.60 -8.44 -15.82
CA LEU A 271 -14.94 -8.24 -14.42
C LEU A 271 -16.43 -8.52 -14.20
N ARG A 272 -16.76 -9.43 -13.28
CA ARG A 272 -18.14 -9.61 -12.82
C ARG A 272 -18.39 -8.77 -11.58
N HIS A 273 -19.66 -8.52 -11.29
CA HIS A 273 -20.11 -7.91 -10.03
C HIS A 273 -19.44 -6.57 -9.66
N ALA A 274 -19.01 -5.77 -10.64
CA ALA A 274 -18.25 -4.53 -10.43
C ALA A 274 -18.94 -3.56 -9.45
N GLY A 275 -20.25 -3.34 -9.61
CA GLY A 275 -21.03 -2.50 -8.69
C GLY A 275 -21.12 -3.07 -7.27
N THR A 276 -21.23 -4.39 -7.11
CA THR A 276 -21.20 -5.04 -5.78
C THR A 276 -19.83 -4.89 -5.13
N LEU A 277 -18.76 -5.14 -5.89
CA LEU A 277 -17.38 -4.94 -5.42
C LEU A 277 -17.16 -3.50 -4.97
N ALA A 278 -17.59 -2.51 -5.75
CA ALA A 278 -17.44 -1.10 -5.41
C ALA A 278 -18.17 -0.72 -4.12
N ARG A 279 -19.43 -1.15 -3.95
CA ARG A 279 -20.20 -0.88 -2.73
C ARG A 279 -19.59 -1.56 -1.50
N SER A 280 -19.13 -2.80 -1.63
CA SER A 280 -18.48 -3.51 -0.53
C SER A 280 -17.12 -2.88 -0.19
N LEU A 281 -16.35 -2.42 -1.18
CA LEU A 281 -15.12 -1.65 -0.95
C LEU A 281 -15.40 -0.33 -0.24
N LEU A 282 -16.39 0.46 -0.69
CA LEU A 282 -16.76 1.71 -0.03
C LEU A 282 -17.10 1.48 1.45
N LYS A 283 -17.86 0.42 1.75
CA LYS A 283 -18.19 0.05 3.13
C LYS A 283 -16.93 -0.29 3.95
N SER A 284 -15.98 -1.03 3.38
CA SER A 284 -14.72 -1.35 4.07
C SER A 284 -13.83 -0.12 4.28
N LEU A 285 -13.82 0.82 3.33
CA LEU A 285 -13.02 2.05 3.39
C LEU A 285 -13.62 3.11 4.32
N ASP A 286 -14.89 2.98 4.70
CA ASP A 286 -15.53 3.87 5.69
C ASP A 286 -15.21 3.46 7.15
N ALA A 287 -14.49 2.35 7.35
CA ALA A 287 -14.10 1.90 8.67
C ALA A 287 -13.15 2.92 9.35
N PRO A 288 -13.35 3.25 10.65
CA PRO A 288 -12.46 4.13 11.38
C PRO A 288 -11.06 3.51 11.52
N ILE A 289 -10.07 4.35 11.87
CA ILE A 289 -8.72 3.88 12.19
C ILE A 289 -8.83 2.96 13.44
N PRO A 290 -8.38 1.70 13.36
CA PRO A 290 -8.39 0.79 14.52
C PRO A 290 -7.50 1.28 15.66
N ASP A 291 -7.75 0.84 16.90
CA ASP A 291 -6.87 1.16 18.03
C ASP A 291 -5.62 0.27 18.06
N ASP A 292 -5.73 -0.97 17.61
CA ASP A 292 -4.62 -1.94 17.61
C ASP A 292 -3.62 -1.67 16.47
N PRO A 293 -2.30 -1.60 16.74
CA PRO A 293 -1.29 -1.33 15.71
C PRO A 293 -1.24 -2.35 14.55
N VAL A 294 -1.50 -3.63 14.80
CA VAL A 294 -1.51 -4.66 13.75
C VAL A 294 -2.72 -4.44 12.84
N GLU A 295 -3.90 -4.19 13.43
CA GLU A 295 -5.10 -3.83 12.67
C GLU A 295 -4.93 -2.50 11.92
N GLN A 296 -4.26 -1.50 12.50
CA GLN A 296 -3.93 -0.24 11.80
C GLN A 296 -3.02 -0.49 10.59
N HIS A 297 -2.09 -1.44 10.69
CA HIS A 297 -1.23 -1.79 9.56
C HIS A 297 -2.06 -2.32 8.38
N GLU A 298 -2.91 -3.32 8.63
CA GLU A 298 -3.81 -3.89 7.62
C GLU A 298 -4.79 -2.84 7.08
N TRP A 299 -5.37 -2.02 7.97
CA TRP A 299 -6.27 -0.93 7.61
C TRP A 299 -5.58 0.10 6.70
N GLY A 300 -4.35 0.51 7.03
CA GLY A 300 -3.61 1.50 6.25
C GLY A 300 -3.33 1.04 4.82
N LEU A 301 -2.91 -0.22 4.66
CA LEU A 301 -2.72 -0.85 3.35
C LEU A 301 -4.04 -0.96 2.59
N GLY A 302 -5.08 -1.49 3.23
CA GLY A 302 -6.42 -1.65 2.67
C GLY A 302 -7.02 -0.31 2.20
N GLN A 303 -6.80 0.77 2.95
CA GLN A 303 -7.23 2.11 2.55
C GLN A 303 -6.60 2.57 1.24
N SER A 304 -5.27 2.48 1.11
CA SER A 304 -4.57 2.89 -0.11
C SER A 304 -4.95 2.03 -1.31
N GLN A 305 -4.98 0.70 -1.14
CA GLN A 305 -5.31 -0.23 -2.21
C GLN A 305 -6.78 -0.11 -2.63
N GLY A 306 -7.71 -0.06 -1.67
CA GLY A 306 -9.14 0.06 -1.95
C GLY A 306 -9.50 1.39 -2.60
N ALA A 307 -8.93 2.51 -2.14
CA ALA A 307 -9.11 3.81 -2.80
C ALA A 307 -8.59 3.77 -4.24
N THR A 308 -7.44 3.13 -4.47
CA THR A 308 -6.89 2.94 -5.83
C THR A 308 -7.81 2.07 -6.68
N MET A 309 -8.39 1.00 -6.13
CA MET A 309 -9.33 0.14 -6.86
C MET A 309 -10.54 0.91 -7.35
N ILE A 310 -11.17 1.66 -6.46
CA ILE A 310 -12.37 2.42 -6.79
C ILE A 310 -12.07 3.46 -7.89
N THR A 311 -10.98 4.21 -7.75
CA THR A 311 -10.71 5.39 -8.57
C THR A 311 -9.99 5.07 -9.88
N ARG A 312 -9.13 4.04 -9.87
CA ARG A 312 -8.36 3.65 -11.05
C ARG A 312 -9.08 2.63 -11.91
N TYR A 313 -9.64 1.60 -11.29
CA TYR A 313 -10.15 0.42 -12.00
C TYR A 313 -11.68 0.39 -12.08
N LEU A 314 -12.37 0.72 -11.00
CA LEU A 314 -13.83 0.57 -10.93
C LEU A 314 -14.59 1.83 -11.35
N TRP A 315 -13.94 2.99 -11.48
CA TRP A 315 -14.60 4.28 -11.69
C TRP A 315 -15.57 4.31 -12.88
N SER A 316 -15.18 3.70 -14.01
CA SER A 316 -16.01 3.58 -15.22
C SER A 316 -17.19 2.63 -15.07
N HIS A 317 -17.17 1.76 -14.06
CA HIS A 317 -18.23 0.81 -13.74
C HIS A 317 -19.26 1.36 -12.74
N LEU A 318 -19.02 2.56 -12.19
CA LEU A 318 -19.91 3.20 -11.23
C LEU A 318 -20.96 4.05 -11.93
N SER A 319 -22.19 3.99 -11.43
CA SER A 319 -23.22 4.97 -11.79
C SER A 319 -22.87 6.36 -11.27
N ARG A 320 -23.46 7.42 -11.84
CA ARG A 320 -23.25 8.81 -11.36
C ARG A 320 -23.52 8.97 -9.85
N PRO A 321 -24.63 8.44 -9.29
CA PRO A 321 -24.86 8.52 -7.84
C PRO A 321 -23.79 7.81 -7.00
N GLU A 322 -23.26 6.67 -7.47
CA GLU A 322 -22.17 5.96 -6.81
C GLU A 322 -20.86 6.77 -6.89
N GLN A 323 -20.55 7.39 -8.02
CA GLN A 323 -19.40 8.29 -8.17
C GLN A 323 -19.48 9.49 -7.21
N GLU A 324 -20.66 10.08 -7.02
CA GLU A 324 -20.87 11.14 -6.04
C GLU A 324 -20.71 10.65 -4.59
N GLN A 325 -21.18 9.44 -4.27
CA GLN A 325 -20.96 8.83 -2.98
C GLN A 325 -19.47 8.61 -2.71
N VAL A 326 -18.71 8.14 -3.70
CA VAL A 326 -17.26 7.97 -3.58
C VAL A 326 -16.59 9.31 -3.33
N ARG A 327 -16.93 10.37 -4.10
CA ARG A 327 -16.35 11.71 -3.89
C ARG A 327 -16.57 12.22 -2.46
N ARG A 328 -17.75 11.98 -1.89
CA ARG A 328 -18.02 12.30 -0.48
C ARG A 328 -17.15 11.48 0.48
N ALA A 329 -17.00 10.18 0.25
CA ALA A 329 -16.17 9.29 1.06
C ALA A 329 -14.68 9.67 1.02
N MET A 330 -14.17 10.13 -0.14
CA MET A 330 -12.78 10.57 -0.28
C MET A 330 -12.39 11.69 0.70
N ARG A 331 -13.32 12.57 1.06
CA ARG A 331 -13.08 13.62 2.06
C ARG A 331 -12.80 13.02 3.43
N THR A 332 -13.55 11.98 3.80
CA THR A 332 -13.32 11.22 5.03
C THR A 332 -11.96 10.52 4.98
N TRP A 333 -11.63 9.86 3.87
CA TRP A 333 -10.34 9.15 3.72
C TRP A 333 -9.14 10.09 3.86
N LEU A 334 -9.19 11.26 3.21
CA LEU A 334 -8.16 12.28 3.36
C LEU A 334 -8.06 12.78 4.79
N THR A 335 -9.19 13.14 5.40
CA THR A 335 -9.21 13.66 6.78
C THR A 335 -8.63 12.65 7.76
N LEU A 336 -9.03 11.38 7.66
CA LEU A 336 -8.46 10.30 8.47
C LEU A 336 -6.97 10.14 8.22
N ARG A 337 -6.52 10.21 6.96
CA ARG A 337 -5.10 10.08 6.63
C ARG A 337 -4.25 11.19 7.24
N TYR A 338 -4.73 12.43 7.25
CA TYR A 338 -4.00 13.55 7.84
C TYR A 338 -3.91 13.51 9.38
N ARG A 339 -4.71 12.67 10.07
CA ARG A 339 -4.48 12.38 11.49
C ARG A 339 -3.13 11.68 11.75
N LEU A 340 -2.57 11.07 10.72
CA LEU A 340 -1.26 10.40 10.76
C LEU A 340 -0.10 11.34 10.36
N PHE A 341 -0.38 12.58 9.98
CA PHE A 341 0.66 13.55 9.67
C PHE A 341 1.43 13.95 10.94
N ARG A 342 2.75 14.13 10.83
CA ARG A 342 3.62 14.60 11.92
C ARG A 342 4.26 15.91 11.51
N PRO A 343 3.68 17.07 11.92
CA PRO A 343 4.15 18.38 11.49
C PRO A 343 5.63 18.65 11.77
N ALA A 344 6.16 18.13 12.88
CA ALA A 344 7.56 18.29 13.27
C ALA A 344 8.53 17.58 12.30
N ASP A 345 8.11 16.46 11.72
CA ASP A 345 8.96 15.66 10.83
C ASP A 345 8.69 15.95 9.35
N GLY A 346 7.49 16.47 9.04
CA GLY A 346 7.05 16.74 7.67
C GLY A 346 6.54 15.53 6.88
N GLY A 347 6.46 14.36 7.52
CA GLY A 347 5.96 13.10 6.93
C GLY A 347 4.72 12.55 7.65
N PHE A 348 4.34 11.31 7.30
CA PHE A 348 3.24 10.59 7.96
C PHE A 348 3.78 9.38 8.72
N ALA A 349 3.14 9.08 9.84
CA ALA A 349 3.34 7.84 10.58
C ALA A 349 2.42 6.74 10.04
N MET A 350 2.83 5.48 10.19
CA MET A 350 1.95 4.34 9.93
C MET A 350 0.90 4.14 11.04
N TYR A 351 1.24 4.52 12.28
CA TYR A 351 0.43 4.25 13.47
C TYR A 351 0.04 5.54 14.20
N THR A 352 -1.17 5.58 14.76
CA THR A 352 -1.66 6.74 15.53
C THR A 352 -0.84 7.01 16.79
N SER A 353 -0.29 5.97 17.41
CA SER A 353 0.54 6.06 18.62
C SER A 353 1.98 6.49 18.35
N ALA A 354 2.44 6.43 17.10
CA ALA A 354 3.81 6.80 16.77
C ALA A 354 3.97 8.32 16.84
N ALA A 355 4.96 8.78 17.63
CA ALA A 355 5.28 10.19 17.77
C ALA A 355 5.96 10.78 16.52
N GLN A 356 6.63 9.93 15.73
CA GLN A 356 7.41 10.34 14.57
C GLN A 356 6.82 9.78 13.27
N ALA A 357 7.08 10.48 12.16
CA ALA A 357 6.81 10.00 10.81
C ALA A 357 7.80 8.90 10.41
N ASP A 358 7.35 8.03 9.50
CA ASP A 358 8.17 6.97 8.95
C ASP A 358 7.98 6.86 7.42
N VAL A 359 8.88 6.12 6.79
CA VAL A 359 8.95 6.02 5.32
C VAL A 359 7.72 5.29 4.75
N ASP A 360 7.26 4.22 5.41
CA ASP A 360 6.11 3.43 4.94
C ASP A 360 4.79 4.21 5.13
N GLY A 361 4.62 4.85 6.29
CA GLY A 361 3.49 5.72 6.59
C GLY A 361 3.36 6.85 5.58
N THR A 362 4.48 7.50 5.26
CA THR A 362 4.54 8.56 4.24
C THR A 362 4.19 8.02 2.85
N ALA A 363 4.76 6.89 2.42
CA ALA A 363 4.43 6.30 1.12
C ALA A 363 2.96 5.90 1.00
N ASN A 364 2.40 5.31 2.06
CA ASN A 364 1.01 4.89 2.12
C ASN A 364 0.07 6.09 2.06
N ALA A 365 0.38 7.18 2.77
CA ALA A 365 -0.36 8.43 2.69
C ALA A 365 -0.35 9.02 1.28
N LEU A 366 0.82 9.12 0.65
CA LEU A 366 0.93 9.62 -0.73
C LEU A 366 0.16 8.73 -1.72
N GLY A 367 0.07 7.43 -1.46
CA GLY A 367 -0.79 6.50 -2.21
C GLY A 367 -2.27 6.89 -2.13
N VAL A 368 -2.78 7.16 -0.92
CA VAL A 368 -4.17 7.63 -0.72
C VAL A 368 -4.40 8.99 -1.38
N LEU A 369 -3.50 9.96 -1.18
CA LEU A 369 -3.62 11.30 -1.77
C LEU A 369 -3.63 11.24 -3.31
N ARG A 370 -2.84 10.34 -3.91
CA ARG A 370 -2.90 10.08 -5.34
C ARG A 370 -4.26 9.52 -5.72
N ALA A 371 -4.71 8.46 -5.04
CA ALA A 371 -5.97 7.78 -5.35
C ALA A 371 -7.18 8.74 -5.28
N THR A 372 -7.18 9.68 -4.32
CA THR A 372 -8.24 10.69 -4.21
C THR A 372 -8.09 11.85 -5.18
N GLY A 373 -7.08 11.84 -6.07
CA GLY A 373 -6.83 12.89 -7.03
C GLY A 373 -6.39 14.21 -6.39
N SER A 374 -5.72 14.17 -5.24
CA SER A 374 -5.20 15.37 -4.54
C SER A 374 -3.81 15.78 -5.02
N LEU A 375 -3.11 14.91 -5.76
CA LEU A 375 -1.77 15.18 -6.29
C LEU A 375 -1.84 15.68 -7.73
N LEU A 376 -1.13 16.78 -8.01
CA LEU A 376 -1.16 17.47 -9.30
C LEU A 376 -0.51 16.62 -10.40
N GLY A 377 -0.96 16.78 -11.64
CA GLY A 377 -0.43 16.05 -12.80
C GLY A 377 -0.66 14.54 -12.77
N THR A 378 -1.49 14.05 -11.84
CA THR A 378 -1.87 12.63 -11.80
C THR A 378 -3.10 12.38 -12.66
N ARG A 379 -3.26 11.14 -13.09
CA ARG A 379 -4.43 10.74 -13.86
C ARG A 379 -5.69 10.69 -13.01
N GLU A 380 -5.54 10.28 -11.75
CA GLU A 380 -6.63 10.25 -10.77
C GLU A 380 -7.20 11.65 -10.56
N ARG A 381 -6.33 12.67 -10.50
CA ARG A 381 -6.70 14.09 -10.48
C ARG A 381 -7.59 14.48 -11.66
N ASP A 382 -7.10 14.26 -12.89
CA ASP A 382 -7.83 14.61 -14.11
C ASP A 382 -9.18 13.88 -14.22
N ARG A 383 -9.22 12.61 -13.82
CA ARG A 383 -10.43 11.79 -13.88
C ARG A 383 -11.49 12.23 -12.87
N LEU A 384 -11.09 12.51 -11.64
CA LEU A 384 -12.02 12.75 -10.53
C LEU A 384 -12.49 14.20 -10.51
N TRP A 385 -11.60 15.13 -10.81
CA TRP A 385 -11.79 16.58 -10.61
C TRP A 385 -11.61 17.39 -11.90
N GLY A 386 -11.31 16.74 -13.03
CA GLY A 386 -11.01 17.39 -14.29
C GLY A 386 -9.58 17.94 -14.35
N LYS A 387 -9.18 18.44 -15.53
CA LYS A 387 -7.94 19.21 -15.67
C LYS A 387 -8.12 20.54 -14.95
N ALA A 388 -7.65 20.60 -13.70
CA ALA A 388 -8.05 21.58 -12.71
C ALA A 388 -8.10 23.04 -13.18
N ILE A 389 -7.12 23.49 -13.97
CA ILE A 389 -7.08 24.87 -14.49
C ILE A 389 -8.10 25.12 -15.60
N THR A 390 -8.44 24.12 -16.41
CA THR A 390 -9.49 24.27 -17.45
C THR A 390 -10.90 24.28 -16.88
N ALA A 391 -11.09 23.66 -15.72
CA ALA A 391 -12.32 23.71 -14.94
C ALA A 391 -12.32 24.84 -13.88
N ALA A 392 -11.23 25.60 -13.78
CA ALA A 392 -11.12 26.66 -12.79
C ALA A 392 -12.07 27.81 -13.10
N PRO A 393 -12.61 28.48 -12.06
CA PRO A 393 -13.39 29.70 -12.25
C PRO A 393 -12.65 30.76 -13.06
N GLU A 394 -13.43 31.65 -13.68
CA GLU A 394 -12.87 32.80 -14.37
C GLU A 394 -12.02 33.65 -13.43
N LEU A 395 -10.94 34.21 -13.97
CA LEU A 395 -10.07 35.12 -13.24
C LEU A 395 -10.77 36.46 -13.06
N VAL A 396 -11.11 36.82 -11.82
CA VAL A 396 -11.73 38.11 -11.50
C VAL A 396 -10.64 39.14 -11.27
N ARG A 397 -10.60 40.19 -12.10
CA ARG A 397 -9.68 41.31 -11.92
C ARG A 397 -10.25 42.32 -10.92
N THR A 398 -9.44 42.64 -9.91
CA THR A 398 -9.73 43.61 -8.86
C THR A 398 -8.67 44.70 -8.86
N GLU A 399 -9.10 45.93 -9.12
CA GLU A 399 -8.24 47.10 -9.05
C GLU A 399 -8.25 47.66 -7.63
N VAL A 400 -7.05 47.85 -7.06
CA VAL A 400 -6.88 48.37 -5.71
C VAL A 400 -6.06 49.65 -5.74
N ARG A 401 -6.44 50.64 -4.94
CA ARG A 401 -5.65 51.88 -4.79
C ARG A 401 -4.45 51.62 -3.89
N ARG A 402 -4.67 50.83 -2.83
CA ARG A 402 -3.65 50.39 -1.89
C ARG A 402 -3.78 48.89 -1.69
N TRP A 403 -2.67 48.22 -1.38
CA TRP A 403 -2.67 46.76 -1.25
C TRP A 403 -3.49 46.29 -0.03
N GLU A 404 -3.63 47.14 0.97
CA GLU A 404 -4.48 46.96 2.15
C GLU A 404 -5.97 46.88 1.79
N ASP A 405 -6.38 47.42 0.64
CA ASP A 405 -7.76 47.40 0.18
C ASP A 405 -8.10 46.06 -0.52
N ALA A 406 -7.12 45.16 -0.71
CA ALA A 406 -7.33 43.87 -1.34
C ALA A 406 -8.04 42.89 -0.41
N ALA A 407 -9.18 42.35 -0.86
CA ALA A 407 -9.93 41.33 -0.16
C ALA A 407 -10.05 40.06 -1.02
N LEU A 408 -9.92 38.89 -0.38
CA LEU A 408 -10.16 37.62 -1.04
C LEU A 408 -11.66 37.45 -1.35
N PRO A 409 -12.02 36.83 -2.48
CA PRO A 409 -13.38 36.36 -2.72
C PRO A 409 -13.85 35.45 -1.57
N VAL A 410 -15.09 35.63 -1.13
CA VAL A 410 -15.68 34.77 -0.10
C VAL A 410 -15.99 33.40 -0.73
N SER A 411 -15.33 32.36 -0.24
CA SER A 411 -15.63 30.98 -0.62
C SER A 411 -15.58 30.07 0.61
N ALA A 412 -16.70 29.43 0.92
CA ALA A 412 -16.77 28.44 2.01
C ALA A 412 -16.00 27.14 1.67
N GLU A 413 -15.76 26.89 0.39
CA GLU A 413 -15.12 25.67 -0.12
C GLU A 413 -13.60 25.74 -0.05
N ALA A 414 -13.02 26.94 -0.09
CA ALA A 414 -11.59 27.14 -0.05
C ALA A 414 -10.98 26.59 1.26
N ASN A 415 -9.95 25.75 1.10
CA ASN A 415 -9.08 25.22 2.13
C ASN A 415 -7.87 26.13 2.34
N SER A 416 -7.19 26.43 1.24
CA SER A 416 -5.98 27.24 1.17
C SER A 416 -6.09 28.24 0.02
N VAL A 417 -5.26 29.27 0.07
CA VAL A 417 -5.08 30.24 -1.00
C VAL A 417 -3.60 30.34 -1.30
N ARG A 418 -3.24 30.25 -2.58
CA ARG A 418 -1.88 30.49 -3.06
C ARG A 418 -1.80 31.86 -3.69
N ILE A 419 -0.81 32.64 -3.27
CA ILE A 419 -0.53 33.98 -3.80
C ILE A 419 0.66 33.87 -4.75
N TYR A 420 0.48 34.29 -6.00
CA TYR A 420 1.54 34.34 -7.01
C TYR A 420 1.85 35.78 -7.39
N LYS A 421 3.11 36.11 -7.63
CA LYS A 421 3.52 37.40 -8.18
C LYS A 421 3.53 37.34 -9.71
N ASP A 422 3.07 38.39 -10.37
CA ASP A 422 3.19 38.66 -11.83
C ASP A 422 2.55 37.69 -12.82
N ALA A 423 2.48 36.38 -12.53
CA ALA A 423 1.81 35.36 -13.32
C ALA A 423 1.24 34.22 -12.43
N PRO A 424 0.05 33.69 -12.76
CA PRO A 424 -0.44 32.43 -12.20
C PRO A 424 0.25 31.23 -12.89
N PRO A 425 0.18 30.02 -12.31
CA PRO A 425 0.77 28.83 -12.93
C PRO A 425 0.09 28.50 -14.28
N ALA A 426 0.90 28.07 -15.27
CA ALA A 426 0.44 27.75 -16.62
C ALA A 426 -0.37 26.43 -16.72
N GLY A 427 -0.49 25.67 -15.64
CA GLY A 427 -1.15 24.36 -15.60
C GLY A 427 -1.30 23.81 -14.18
N ASP A 428 -1.91 22.63 -14.07
CA ASP A 428 -1.99 21.86 -12.82
C ASP A 428 -0.61 21.23 -12.52
N THR A 429 0.32 22.06 -12.05
CA THR A 429 1.76 21.74 -11.92
C THR A 429 2.30 22.15 -10.54
N TYR A 430 3.48 21.65 -10.19
CA TYR A 430 4.23 22.05 -8.99
C TYR A 430 5.13 23.28 -9.22
N ASP A 431 4.81 24.12 -10.21
CA ASP A 431 5.56 25.36 -10.47
C ASP A 431 5.42 26.33 -9.28
N ASP A 432 6.55 26.63 -8.65
CA ASP A 432 6.69 27.51 -7.50
C ASP A 432 7.51 28.77 -7.78
N ALA A 433 7.84 29.06 -9.06
CA ALA A 433 8.69 30.19 -9.44
C ALA A 433 8.12 31.54 -8.93
N ASP A 434 6.82 31.73 -9.17
CA ASP A 434 6.10 32.96 -8.81
C ASP A 434 5.25 32.80 -7.54
N LEU A 435 5.22 31.62 -6.94
CA LEU A 435 4.48 31.37 -5.69
C LEU A 435 5.20 32.05 -4.51
N VAL A 436 4.54 33.03 -3.92
CA VAL A 436 5.12 33.84 -2.83
C VAL A 436 4.56 33.51 -1.46
N GLN A 437 3.33 32.97 -1.38
CA GLN A 437 2.74 32.61 -0.09
C GLN A 437 1.60 31.59 -0.22
N ILE A 438 1.46 30.73 0.79
CA ILE A 438 0.29 29.88 1.02
C ILE A 438 -0.43 30.39 2.28
N ILE A 439 -1.74 30.58 2.19
CA ILE A 439 -2.59 31.07 3.28
C ILE A 439 -3.66 30.01 3.58
N TYR A 440 -3.74 29.55 4.81
CA TYR A 440 -4.88 28.74 5.25
C TYR A 440 -6.00 29.66 5.75
N LEU A 441 -7.19 29.55 5.17
CA LEU A 441 -8.34 30.41 5.53
C LEU A 441 -9.08 29.95 6.78
N LYS A 442 -8.81 28.72 7.21
CA LYS A 442 -9.39 28.05 8.36
C LYS A 442 -8.38 27.06 8.92
N ASP A 443 -8.56 26.66 10.17
CA ASP A 443 -7.82 25.54 10.74
C ASP A 443 -8.20 24.25 10.00
N SER A 444 -7.42 23.95 8.97
CA SER A 444 -7.62 22.76 8.17
C SER A 444 -6.70 21.64 8.62
N PRO A 445 -7.21 20.42 8.83
CA PRO A 445 -6.37 19.26 9.05
C PRO A 445 -5.64 18.82 7.77
N ILE A 446 -6.02 19.33 6.59
CA ILE A 446 -5.50 18.91 5.29
C ILE A 446 -4.61 20.01 4.72
N LEU A 447 -3.35 19.65 4.48
CA LEU A 447 -2.38 20.57 3.90
C LEU A 447 -2.67 20.87 2.42
N ASP A 448 -2.34 22.09 2.02
CA ASP A 448 -2.11 22.43 0.62
C ASP A 448 -0.98 21.56 0.05
N VAL A 449 -1.10 21.12 -1.20
CA VAL A 449 -0.11 20.19 -1.79
C VAL A 449 1.26 20.82 -1.96
N MET A 450 1.37 22.16 -2.10
CA MET A 450 2.65 22.86 -2.16
C MET A 450 3.31 22.89 -0.77
N ASP A 451 2.52 23.06 0.30
CA ASP A 451 3.01 22.95 1.68
C ASP A 451 3.38 21.51 2.03
N LEU A 452 2.57 20.53 1.62
CA LEU A 452 2.89 19.12 1.74
C LEU A 452 4.21 18.78 1.03
N ARG A 453 4.41 19.27 -0.20
CA ARG A 453 5.60 19.03 -1.01
C ARG A 453 6.87 19.47 -0.28
N GLN A 454 6.91 20.71 0.24
CA GLN A 454 8.08 21.20 0.98
C GLN A 454 8.30 20.46 2.30
N ARG A 455 7.25 20.01 2.99
CA ARG A 455 7.36 19.23 4.23
C ARG A 455 7.91 17.83 4.00
N VAL A 456 7.40 17.13 2.97
CA VAL A 456 7.90 15.81 2.59
C VAL A 456 9.34 15.90 2.08
N ALA A 457 9.71 16.98 1.39
CA ALA A 457 11.09 17.23 1.02
C ALA A 457 12.01 17.37 2.24
N GLY A 458 11.58 18.15 3.24
CA GLY A 458 12.27 18.26 4.53
C GLY A 458 12.42 16.92 5.22
N PHE A 459 11.35 16.11 5.26
CA PHE A 459 11.37 14.75 5.81
C PHE A 459 12.41 13.86 5.11
N ILE A 460 12.46 13.89 3.78
CA ILE A 460 13.42 13.10 3.00
C ILE A 460 14.85 13.58 3.26
N ALA A 461 15.07 14.89 3.34
CA ALA A 461 16.39 15.49 3.57
C ALA A 461 16.88 15.31 5.03
N ALA A 462 15.98 15.19 6.00
CA ALA A 462 16.33 14.97 7.39
C ALA A 462 17.05 13.61 7.61
N GLY A 463 17.96 13.56 8.57
CA GLY A 463 18.55 12.30 9.04
C GLY A 463 17.49 11.35 9.61
N GLY A 464 17.80 10.05 9.71
CA GLY A 464 16.90 9.03 10.26
C GLY A 464 16.72 7.82 9.36
N GLN A 465 15.54 7.17 9.42
CA GLN A 465 15.23 5.94 8.69
C GLN A 465 15.30 6.16 7.16
N GLY A 466 16.25 5.50 6.49
CA GLY A 466 16.36 5.55 5.01
C GLY A 466 15.45 4.55 4.28
N PHE A 467 15.06 3.46 4.95
CA PHE A 467 14.30 2.34 4.39
C PHE A 467 13.16 1.92 5.31
N GLY A 468 11.96 1.80 4.74
CA GLY A 468 10.81 1.12 5.34
C GLY A 468 10.77 -0.36 4.93
N ASN A 469 9.69 -1.05 5.27
CA ASN A 469 9.45 -2.43 4.85
C ASN A 469 9.15 -2.52 3.35
N TRP A 470 8.51 -1.49 2.78
CA TRP A 470 7.96 -1.55 1.41
C TRP A 470 8.55 -0.51 0.46
N THR A 471 9.30 0.46 0.99
CA THR A 471 9.84 1.56 0.19
C THR A 471 11.03 2.22 0.89
N SER A 472 11.68 3.16 0.21
CA SER A 472 12.82 3.93 0.73
C SER A 472 12.56 5.42 0.59
N LYS A 473 13.34 6.25 1.29
CA LYS A 473 13.32 7.71 1.08
C LYS A 473 13.61 8.09 -0.38
N GLU A 474 14.47 7.32 -1.06
CA GLU A 474 14.70 7.50 -2.49
C GLU A 474 13.44 7.17 -3.31
N GLY A 475 12.77 6.05 -2.99
CA GLY A 475 11.51 5.69 -3.63
C GLY A 475 10.37 6.70 -3.40
N LEU A 476 10.44 7.50 -2.33
CA LEU A 476 9.51 8.62 -2.13
C LEU A 476 9.74 9.76 -3.12
N ARG A 477 10.97 9.98 -3.61
CA ARG A 477 11.27 11.01 -4.62
C ARG A 477 10.62 10.73 -5.97
N ASP A 478 10.36 9.47 -6.26
CA ASP A 478 9.70 9.01 -7.49
C ASP A 478 8.17 9.12 -7.42
N ARG A 479 7.61 9.54 -6.28
CA ARG A 479 6.18 9.79 -6.12
C ARG A 479 5.79 11.11 -6.81
N PRO A 480 4.50 11.29 -7.16
CA PRO A 480 4.05 12.45 -7.95
C PRO A 480 3.93 13.73 -7.11
N LEU A 481 5.03 14.13 -6.47
CA LEU A 481 5.25 15.40 -5.79
C LEU A 481 6.37 16.24 -6.45
N ASP A 482 6.94 15.75 -7.56
CA ASP A 482 8.05 16.37 -8.29
C ASP A 482 9.21 16.81 -7.38
N LEU A 483 9.66 15.87 -6.55
CA LEU A 483 10.70 16.09 -5.53
C LEU A 483 12.13 15.98 -6.11
N ARG A 484 12.25 15.74 -7.41
CA ARG A 484 13.54 15.66 -8.11
C ARG A 484 14.09 17.05 -8.47
N ARG A 485 13.24 18.07 -8.48
CA ARG A 485 13.61 19.47 -8.66
C ARG A 485 13.90 20.09 -7.30
N GLU A 486 14.70 21.15 -7.30
CA GLU A 486 14.88 21.98 -6.11
C GLU A 486 13.52 22.53 -5.66
N ILE A 487 13.31 22.56 -4.35
CA ILE A 487 12.04 22.95 -3.73
C ILE A 487 12.29 24.25 -3.00
N ARG A 488 11.65 25.32 -3.48
CA ARG A 488 11.71 26.61 -2.83
C ARG A 488 10.89 26.58 -1.55
N ALA A 489 11.44 27.11 -0.47
CA ALA A 489 10.67 27.33 0.75
C ALA A 489 9.60 28.40 0.51
N ILE A 490 8.34 28.04 0.68
CA ILE A 490 7.19 28.93 0.50
C ILE A 490 6.65 29.31 1.89
N PRO A 491 6.57 30.61 2.21
CA PRO A 491 5.93 31.07 3.44
C PRO A 491 4.49 30.56 3.56
N VAL A 492 4.14 30.08 4.76
CA VAL A 492 2.79 29.61 5.11
C VAL A 492 2.24 30.49 6.24
N SER A 493 1.02 31.00 6.10
CA SER A 493 0.36 31.80 7.14
C SER A 493 -1.06 31.34 7.44
N HIS A 494 -1.51 31.68 8.65
CA HIS A 494 -2.87 31.46 9.14
C HIS A 494 -3.59 32.79 9.47
N ASP A 495 -2.92 33.94 9.29
CA ASP A 495 -3.41 35.27 9.70
C ASP A 495 -4.26 35.98 8.63
N GLY A 496 -4.73 35.24 7.61
CA GLY A 496 -5.45 35.81 6.46
C GLY A 496 -4.56 36.51 5.43
N LEU A 497 -5.19 37.27 4.51
CA LEU A 497 -4.50 37.99 3.44
C LEU A 497 -3.95 39.32 3.96
N ASP A 498 -2.61 39.47 3.92
CA ASP A 498 -1.92 40.76 4.08
C ASP A 498 -1.12 41.04 2.80
N LEU A 499 -1.82 41.52 1.76
CA LEU A 499 -1.21 41.80 0.47
C LEU A 499 -0.23 42.98 0.55
N ALA A 500 -0.39 43.88 1.52
CA ALA A 500 0.52 44.99 1.73
C ALA A 500 1.89 44.51 2.23
N ARG A 501 1.93 43.55 3.17
CA ARG A 501 3.18 42.90 3.57
C ARG A 501 3.80 42.11 2.42
N ILE A 502 3.01 41.29 1.72
CA ILE A 502 3.51 40.53 0.56
C ILE A 502 4.13 41.46 -0.49
N ALA A 503 3.49 42.59 -0.79
CA ALA A 503 4.01 43.57 -1.74
C ALA A 503 5.28 44.28 -1.26
N ARG A 504 5.47 44.48 0.07
CA ARG A 504 6.73 44.98 0.62
C ARG A 504 7.86 43.95 0.51
N ASP A 505 7.54 42.68 0.72
CA ASP A 505 8.49 41.56 0.61
C ASP A 505 8.87 41.28 -0.86
N HIS A 506 8.00 41.68 -1.81
CA HIS A 506 8.17 41.51 -3.25
C HIS A 506 7.93 42.83 -4.02
N PRO A 507 8.83 43.83 -3.88
CA PRO A 507 8.64 45.17 -4.44
C PRO A 507 8.72 45.23 -5.98
N ASP A 508 9.25 44.18 -6.61
CA ASP A 508 9.33 44.00 -8.06
C ASP A 508 8.01 43.56 -8.69
N ALA A 509 7.07 43.04 -7.88
CA ALA A 509 5.79 42.54 -8.36
C ALA A 509 4.88 43.69 -8.82
N ARG A 510 4.37 43.58 -10.05
CA ARG A 510 3.42 44.53 -10.64
C ARG A 510 1.97 44.21 -10.29
N ARG A 511 1.71 42.94 -9.99
CA ARG A 511 0.39 42.39 -9.70
C ARG A 511 0.51 41.09 -8.92
N PHE A 512 -0.57 40.73 -8.25
CA PHE A 512 -0.67 39.49 -7.51
C PHE A 512 -1.88 38.68 -7.95
N TYR A 513 -1.74 37.37 -7.98
CA TYR A 513 -2.81 36.44 -8.26
C TYR A 513 -3.11 35.65 -6.99
N ALA A 514 -4.36 35.65 -6.55
CA ALA A 514 -4.84 34.77 -5.49
C ALA A 514 -5.69 33.65 -6.08
N ILE A 515 -5.28 32.41 -5.84
CA ILE A 515 -6.03 31.23 -6.27
C ILE A 515 -6.43 30.44 -5.02
N GLY A 516 -7.73 30.33 -4.78
CA GLY A 516 -8.28 29.51 -3.70
C GLY A 516 -8.44 28.07 -4.14
N TYR A 517 -8.04 27.13 -3.29
CA TYR A 517 -8.06 25.69 -3.56
C TYR A 517 -8.91 24.96 -2.52
N ASP A 518 -9.70 23.97 -2.94
CA ASP A 518 -10.42 23.08 -2.02
C ASP A 518 -9.50 22.01 -1.38
N LEU A 519 -10.09 21.09 -0.61
CA LEU A 519 -9.34 20.00 0.04
C LEU A 519 -8.66 19.04 -0.93
N PHE A 520 -9.18 18.91 -2.15
CA PHE A 520 -8.62 18.09 -3.22
C PHE A 520 -7.68 18.88 -4.12
N GLN A 521 -7.39 20.13 -3.78
CA GLN A 521 -6.54 21.05 -4.54
C GLN A 521 -7.19 21.55 -5.84
N ALA A 522 -8.50 21.45 -6.02
CA ALA A 522 -9.23 22.04 -7.14
C ALA A 522 -9.41 23.56 -6.94
N PRO A 523 -9.10 24.41 -7.93
CA PRO A 523 -9.35 25.85 -7.83
C PRO A 523 -10.84 26.16 -7.66
N VAL A 524 -11.20 26.90 -6.62
CA VAL A 524 -12.59 27.33 -6.30
C VAL A 524 -12.81 28.83 -6.50
N PHE A 525 -11.76 29.62 -6.62
CA PHE A 525 -11.81 31.01 -7.12
C PHE A 525 -10.44 31.45 -7.64
N ARG A 526 -10.43 32.48 -8.49
CA ARG A 526 -9.22 33.12 -9.01
C ARG A 526 -9.40 34.64 -9.01
N ALA A 527 -8.46 35.36 -8.43
CA ALA A 527 -8.44 36.82 -8.40
C ALA A 527 -7.10 37.38 -8.89
N GLU A 528 -7.13 38.43 -9.70
CA GLU A 528 -5.96 39.26 -10.06
C GLU A 528 -6.09 40.59 -9.32
N PHE A 529 -5.11 40.95 -8.50
CA PHE A 529 -5.01 42.24 -7.86
C PHE A 529 -4.01 43.11 -8.61
N VAL A 530 -4.48 44.23 -9.14
CA VAL A 530 -3.65 45.23 -9.82
C VAL A 530 -3.75 46.54 -9.06
N LYS A 531 -2.59 47.12 -8.74
CA LYS A 531 -2.54 48.46 -8.16
C LYS A 531 -2.75 49.50 -9.25
N VAL A 532 -3.81 50.30 -9.13
CA VAL A 532 -4.03 51.45 -10.02
C VAL A 532 -3.36 52.68 -9.42
N GLY A 533 -2.59 53.39 -10.26
CA GLY A 533 -2.01 54.69 -9.88
C GLY A 533 -3.12 55.70 -9.60
N LEU A 534 -2.86 56.63 -8.67
CA LEU A 534 -3.71 57.81 -8.49
C LEU A 534 -3.62 58.72 -9.72
#